data_AF-A0A800M6D4-F1
#
_entry.id   AF-A0A800M6D4-F1
#
_cell.length_a   1.000
_cell.length_b   1.000
_cell.length_c   1.000
_cell.angle_alpha   90.00
_cell.angle_beta   90.00
_cell.angle_gamma   90.00
#
_symmetry.space_group_name_H-M   'P 1'
#
loop_
_entity.id
_entity.type
_entity.pdbx_description
1 polymer ?
#
loop_
_entity_poly.entity_id
_entity_poly.type
_entity_poly.pdbx_seq_one_letter_code
_entity_poly.pdbx_strand_id
1 'polypeptide(L)'
;MSDRLKPLLTLVASFVLGGGLLWLALRGVDLATVGDALAGARWGWLLPLIAIVVASHALRAWRWQLFLGAMPGEHRPVRFGDAFASLLVGYLVNQAAPRLGEFARAGNLASRTDHTFAGVFGTVVVERVLDVVTLLLALGSVVLLFGDRLAGVMGRFAENASAGLEALPVDGAILLAALAIAGLGVLAAGAWALRRGGDRVRGLVSGFRDGLVSLLRIRQRGALVASTLGIWGLY
;
A
#
# COMPACT_ATOMS: atom_id res chain seq x y z
N MET A 1 25.22 -19.05 18.11
CA MET A 1 25.00 -17.66 18.59
C MET A 1 23.89 -17.72 19.61
N SER A 2 24.07 -17.18 20.83
CA SER A 2 23.04 -17.26 21.86
C SER A 2 21.74 -16.62 21.37
N ASP A 3 20.60 -17.21 21.74
CA ASP A 3 19.26 -16.76 21.30
C ASP A 3 18.94 -15.31 21.68
N ARG A 4 19.74 -14.70 22.56
CA ARG A 4 19.60 -13.31 22.99
C ARG A 4 20.51 -12.31 22.26
N LEU A 5 21.59 -12.77 21.60
CA LEU A 5 22.57 -11.87 20.98
C LEU A 5 22.06 -11.28 19.66
N LYS A 6 21.38 -12.10 18.84
CA LYS A 6 20.78 -11.66 17.56
C LYS A 6 19.74 -10.54 17.76
N PRO A 7 18.72 -10.69 18.62
CA PRO A 7 17.73 -9.62 18.82
C PRO A 7 18.34 -8.35 19.41
N LEU A 8 19.34 -8.46 20.30
CA LEU A 8 20.06 -7.31 20.84
C LEU A 8 20.84 -6.55 19.75
N LEU A 9 21.57 -7.27 18.89
CA LEU A 9 22.31 -6.65 17.78
C LEU A 9 21.38 -5.98 16.78
N THR A 10 20.26 -6.62 16.43
CA THR A 10 19.25 -6.00 15.55
C THR A 10 18.67 -4.75 16.19
N LEU A 11 18.34 -4.78 17.49
CA LEU A 11 17.83 -3.62 18.21
C LEU A 11 18.81 -2.45 18.20
N VAL A 12 20.07 -2.72 18.58
CA VAL A 12 21.13 -1.70 18.58
C VAL A 12 21.37 -1.14 17.18
N ALA A 13 21.43 -2.01 16.17
CA ALA A 13 21.57 -1.58 14.78
C ALA A 13 20.40 -0.71 14.32
N SER A 14 19.15 -1.04 14.67
CA SER A 14 17.97 -0.23 14.36
C SER A 14 18.00 1.13 15.06
N PHE A 15 18.44 1.20 16.33
CA PHE A 15 18.57 2.47 17.04
C PHE A 15 19.69 3.34 16.47
N VAL A 16 20.84 2.77 16.14
CA VAL A 16 21.96 3.50 15.52
C VAL A 16 21.55 4.00 14.13
N LEU A 17 20.90 3.17 13.34
CA LEU A 17 20.40 3.57 12.02
C LEU A 17 19.32 4.66 12.14
N GLY A 18 18.33 4.47 13.02
CA GLY A 18 17.28 5.44 13.26
C GLY A 18 17.81 6.78 13.77
N GLY A 19 18.73 6.76 14.73
CA GLY A 19 19.41 7.95 15.24
C GLY A 19 20.28 8.62 14.19
N GLY A 20 21.01 7.85 13.38
CA GLY A 20 21.80 8.38 12.27
C GLY A 20 20.96 9.02 11.18
N LEU A 21 19.82 8.41 10.81
CA LEU A 21 18.86 8.97 9.87
C LEU A 21 18.17 10.21 10.43
N LEU A 22 17.81 10.22 11.72
CA LEU A 22 17.24 11.38 12.37
C LEU A 22 18.24 12.55 12.44
N TRP A 23 19.49 12.27 12.81
CA TRP A 23 20.55 13.26 12.76
C TRP A 23 20.73 13.79 11.34
N LEU A 24 20.77 12.91 10.32
CA LEU A 24 20.88 13.33 8.92
C LEU A 24 19.71 14.21 8.49
N ALA A 25 18.48 13.87 8.90
CA ALA A 25 17.28 14.62 8.60
C ALA A 25 17.23 16.00 9.29
N LEU A 26 17.79 16.09 10.50
CA LEU A 26 17.84 17.33 11.28
C LEU A 26 19.13 18.14 11.03
N ARG A 27 20.12 17.57 10.35
CA ARG A 27 21.40 18.22 10.07
C ARG A 27 21.16 19.41 9.14
N GLY A 28 21.33 20.62 9.69
CA GLY A 28 21.09 21.87 8.97
C GLY A 28 19.69 22.45 9.17
N VAL A 29 18.85 21.83 10.00
CA VAL A 29 17.57 22.40 10.44
C VAL A 29 17.83 23.29 11.65
N ASP A 30 17.38 24.54 11.59
CA ASP A 30 17.36 25.41 12.75
C ASP A 30 16.23 24.99 13.71
N LEU A 31 16.61 24.42 14.86
CA LEU A 31 15.67 23.94 15.86
C LEU A 31 14.88 25.09 16.52
N ALA A 32 15.40 26.32 16.51
CA ALA A 32 14.64 27.48 16.99
C ALA A 32 13.43 27.74 16.08
N THR A 33 13.65 27.77 14.77
CA THR A 33 12.59 27.86 13.76
C THR A 33 11.55 26.74 13.90
N VAL A 34 11.97 25.50 14.21
CA VAL A 34 11.03 24.38 14.49
C VAL A 34 10.22 24.64 15.75
N GLY A 35 10.85 25.13 16.83
CA GLY A 35 10.18 25.47 18.07
C GLY A 35 9.13 26.58 17.87
N ASP A 36 9.47 27.63 17.14
CA ASP A 36 8.56 28.73 16.81
C ASP A 36 7.38 28.24 15.96
N ALA A 37 7.63 27.37 14.99
CA ALA A 37 6.58 26.75 14.18
C ALA A 37 5.62 25.89 15.01
N LEU A 38 6.14 25.14 15.98
CA LEU A 38 5.32 24.34 16.91
C LEU A 38 4.53 25.22 17.88
N ALA A 39 5.11 26.32 18.36
CA ALA A 39 4.45 27.27 19.27
C ALA A 39 3.32 28.03 18.56
N GLY A 40 3.51 28.41 17.29
CA GLY A 40 2.48 29.03 16.45
C GLY A 40 1.44 28.05 15.88
N ALA A 41 1.63 26.74 16.07
CA ALA A 41 0.75 25.73 15.49
C ALA A 41 -0.65 25.77 16.11
N ARG A 42 -1.67 25.65 15.26
CA ARG A 42 -3.07 25.57 15.69
C ARG A 42 -3.41 24.12 16.06
N TRP A 43 -3.04 23.71 17.27
CA TRP A 43 -3.25 22.36 17.81
C TRP A 43 -4.71 21.87 17.78
N GLY A 44 -5.69 22.78 17.71
CA GLY A 44 -7.10 22.43 17.53
C GLY A 44 -7.38 21.59 16.28
N TRP A 45 -6.56 21.72 15.22
CA TRP A 45 -6.67 20.88 14.00
C TRP A 45 -6.19 19.44 14.19
N LEU A 46 -5.44 19.16 15.27
CA LEU A 46 -4.97 17.82 15.56
C LEU A 46 -6.14 16.88 15.91
N LEU A 47 -7.16 17.39 16.61
CA LEU A 47 -8.32 16.59 17.02
C LEU A 47 -9.14 16.07 15.83
N PRO A 48 -9.59 16.90 14.85
CA PRO A 48 -10.28 16.40 13.68
C PRO A 48 -9.39 15.50 12.82
N LEU A 49 -8.07 15.77 12.75
CA LEU A 49 -7.13 14.89 12.05
C LEU A 49 -7.10 13.49 12.68
N ILE A 50 -6.94 13.40 14.00
CA ILE A 50 -6.97 12.12 14.73
C ILE A 50 -8.31 11.41 14.51
N ALA A 51 -9.42 12.15 14.59
CA ALA A 51 -10.75 11.58 14.37
C ALA A 51 -10.90 10.98 12.96
N ILE A 52 -10.46 11.70 11.92
CA ILE A 52 -10.47 11.22 10.52
C ILE A 52 -9.59 9.98 10.36
N VAL A 53 -8.38 10.00 10.94
CA VAL A 53 -7.45 8.86 10.87
C VAL A 53 -8.06 7.63 11.54
N VAL A 54 -8.59 7.75 12.76
CA VAL A 54 -9.23 6.64 13.47
C VAL A 54 -10.45 6.14 12.72
N ALA A 55 -11.30 7.04 12.21
CA ALA A 55 -12.47 6.68 11.42
C ALA A 55 -12.07 5.93 10.13
N SER A 56 -11.02 6.36 9.44
CA SER A 56 -10.49 5.70 8.25
C SER A 56 -10.03 4.27 8.56
N HIS A 57 -9.30 4.08 9.67
CA HIS A 57 -8.86 2.75 10.10
C HIS A 57 -10.03 1.86 10.55
N ALA A 58 -11.01 2.42 11.24
CA ALA A 58 -12.21 1.72 11.67
C ALA A 58 -13.03 1.24 10.46
N LEU A 59 -13.21 2.11 9.47
CA LEU A 59 -13.93 1.78 8.24
C LEU A 59 -13.20 0.68 7.44
N ARG A 60 -11.86 0.72 7.39
CA ARG A 60 -11.04 -0.35 6.79
C ARG A 60 -11.21 -1.67 7.53
N ALA A 61 -11.19 -1.66 8.85
CA ALA A 61 -11.39 -2.87 9.66
C ALA A 61 -12.79 -3.46 9.45
N TRP A 62 -13.82 -2.62 9.43
CA TRP A 62 -15.19 -3.05 9.12
C TRP A 62 -15.32 -3.64 7.72
N ARG A 63 -14.75 -2.97 6.70
CA ARG A 63 -14.71 -3.52 5.33
C ARG A 63 -13.99 -4.86 5.29
N TRP A 64 -12.89 -5.01 6.03
CA TRP A 64 -12.17 -6.27 6.10
C TRP A 64 -13.00 -7.39 6.73
N GLN A 65 -13.82 -7.10 7.76
CA GLN A 65 -14.79 -8.07 8.28
C GLN A 65 -15.78 -8.57 7.22
N LEU A 66 -16.17 -7.72 6.26
CA LEU A 66 -17.04 -8.14 5.15
C LEU A 66 -16.35 -9.20 4.28
N PHE A 67 -15.05 -9.03 3.99
CA PHE A 67 -14.29 -10.04 3.25
C PHE A 67 -14.08 -11.32 4.07
N LEU A 68 -13.79 -11.18 5.37
CA LEU A 68 -13.59 -12.31 6.26
C LEU A 68 -14.86 -13.14 6.42
N GLY A 69 -16.02 -12.49 6.55
CA GLY A 69 -17.33 -13.15 6.63
C GLY A 69 -17.82 -13.77 5.31
N ALA A 70 -17.14 -13.48 4.20
CA ALA A 70 -17.42 -14.09 2.89
C ALA A 70 -16.46 -15.24 2.56
N MET A 71 -15.51 -15.57 3.44
CA MET A 71 -14.62 -16.70 3.23
C MET A 71 -15.41 -18.03 3.20
N PRO A 72 -15.08 -18.96 2.29
CA PRO A 72 -15.69 -20.27 2.26
C PRO A 72 -15.40 -21.07 3.55
N GLY A 73 -16.40 -21.79 4.05
CA GLY A 73 -16.30 -22.67 5.23
C GLY A 73 -17.03 -22.12 6.46
N GLU A 74 -17.38 -23.02 7.39
CA GLU A 74 -17.99 -22.65 8.66
C GLU A 74 -16.92 -22.11 9.62
N HIS A 75 -16.93 -20.80 9.83
CA HIS A 75 -16.05 -20.13 10.76
C HIS A 75 -16.85 -19.17 11.63
N ARG A 76 -16.36 -18.92 12.84
CA ARG A 76 -16.98 -17.90 13.70
C ARG A 76 -16.82 -16.51 13.09
N PRO A 77 -17.84 -15.63 13.20
CA PRO A 77 -17.70 -14.26 12.76
C PRO A 77 -16.57 -13.56 13.50
N VAL A 78 -15.64 -12.96 12.75
CA VAL A 78 -14.55 -12.16 13.32
C VAL A 78 -15.13 -10.93 14.03
N ARG A 79 -14.72 -10.67 15.27
CA ARG A 79 -15.14 -9.48 16.00
C ARG A 79 -14.43 -8.24 15.46
N PHE A 80 -15.09 -7.08 15.53
CA PHE A 80 -14.54 -5.83 15.03
C PHE A 80 -13.22 -5.47 15.73
N GLY A 81 -13.16 -5.64 17.06
CA GLY A 81 -11.97 -5.36 17.84
C GLY A 81 -10.76 -6.19 17.41
N ASP A 82 -10.96 -7.46 17.05
CA ASP A 82 -9.88 -8.33 16.58
C ASP A 82 -9.38 -7.88 15.20
N ALA A 83 -10.30 -7.63 14.27
CA ALA A 83 -9.95 -7.11 12.94
C ALA A 83 -9.24 -5.74 13.02
N PHE A 84 -9.74 -4.82 13.84
CA PHE A 84 -9.16 -3.49 14.02
C PHE A 84 -7.78 -3.55 14.67
N ALA A 85 -7.61 -4.34 15.74
CA ALA A 85 -6.31 -4.51 16.39
C ALA A 85 -5.29 -5.17 15.45
N SER A 86 -5.66 -6.22 14.72
CA SER A 86 -4.76 -6.85 13.76
C SER A 86 -4.38 -5.92 12.61
N LEU A 87 -5.31 -5.07 12.16
CA LEU A 87 -5.05 -4.03 11.15
C LEU A 87 -4.07 -2.98 11.67
N LEU A 88 -4.21 -2.49 12.90
CA LEU A 88 -3.27 -1.56 13.54
C LEU A 88 -1.87 -2.17 13.72
N VAL A 89 -1.78 -3.45 14.09
CA VAL A 89 -0.50 -4.19 14.13
C VAL A 89 0.14 -4.21 12.74
N GLY A 90 -0.64 -4.44 11.69
CA GLY A 90 -0.15 -4.36 10.32
C GLY A 90 0.43 -2.99 9.97
N TYR A 91 -0.27 -1.90 10.33
CA TYR A 91 0.25 -0.55 10.13
C TYR A 91 1.54 -0.29 10.90
N LEU A 92 1.61 -0.70 12.17
CA LEU A 92 2.82 -0.58 12.98
C LEU A 92 4.00 -1.32 12.34
N VAL A 93 3.79 -2.54 11.86
CA VAL A 93 4.83 -3.33 11.20
C VAL A 93 5.27 -2.68 9.87
N ASN A 94 4.34 -2.10 9.11
CA ASN A 94 4.68 -1.36 7.89
C ASN A 94 5.57 -0.14 8.15
N GLN A 95 5.49 0.48 9.34
CA GLN A 95 6.44 1.55 9.73
C GLN A 95 7.85 1.03 10.01
N ALA A 96 7.98 -0.22 10.46
CA ALA A 96 9.28 -0.83 10.76
C ALA A 96 9.94 -1.45 9.51
N ALA A 97 9.14 -2.09 8.66
CA ALA A 97 9.61 -2.75 7.45
C ALA A 97 8.56 -2.64 6.34
N PRO A 98 8.94 -2.14 5.15
CA PRO A 98 7.99 -1.93 4.07
C PRO A 98 7.37 -3.27 3.64
N ARG A 99 6.04 -3.28 3.51
CA ARG A 99 5.23 -4.38 2.94
C ARG A 99 5.16 -5.65 3.80
N LEU A 100 5.69 -5.64 5.02
CA LEU A 100 5.52 -6.75 5.98
C LEU A 100 4.23 -6.63 6.79
N GLY A 101 3.60 -5.46 6.81
CA GLY A 101 2.39 -5.20 7.57
C GLY A 101 1.19 -6.03 7.15
N GLU A 102 1.08 -6.35 5.86
CA GLU A 102 0.03 -7.18 5.29
C GLU A 102 0.12 -8.63 5.79
N PHE A 103 1.35 -9.17 5.87
CA PHE A 103 1.61 -10.49 6.44
C PHE A 103 1.37 -10.48 7.95
N ALA A 104 1.82 -9.43 8.64
CA ALA A 104 1.64 -9.28 10.09
C ALA A 104 0.16 -9.19 10.49
N ARG A 105 -0.68 -8.40 9.80
CA ARG A 105 -2.12 -8.35 10.10
C ARG A 105 -2.80 -9.70 9.89
N ALA A 106 -2.45 -10.41 8.82
CA ALA A 106 -3.04 -11.71 8.52
C ALA A 106 -2.60 -12.78 9.54
N GLY A 107 -1.32 -12.81 9.91
CA GLY A 107 -0.77 -13.71 10.93
C GLY A 107 -1.33 -13.43 12.32
N ASN A 108 -1.43 -12.15 12.70
CA ASN A 108 -1.99 -11.76 13.99
C ASN A 108 -3.47 -12.19 14.11
N LEU A 109 -4.27 -11.96 13.07
CA LEU A 109 -5.69 -12.34 13.11
C LEU A 109 -5.88 -13.86 13.11
N ALA A 110 -5.13 -14.59 12.27
CA ALA A 110 -5.17 -16.06 12.23
C ALA A 110 -4.75 -16.69 13.56
N SER A 111 -3.84 -16.07 14.31
CA SER A 111 -3.45 -16.54 15.66
C SER A 111 -4.52 -16.33 16.74
N ARG A 112 -5.55 -15.52 16.46
CA ARG A 112 -6.62 -15.14 17.40
C ARG A 112 -7.99 -15.69 17.03
N THR A 113 -8.10 -16.33 15.87
CA THR A 113 -9.36 -16.83 15.30
C THR A 113 -9.19 -18.28 14.84
N ASP A 114 -10.29 -18.91 14.46
CA ASP A 114 -10.33 -20.23 13.83
C ASP A 114 -9.97 -20.20 12.34
N HIS A 115 -9.65 -19.03 11.79
CA HIS A 115 -9.28 -18.89 10.38
C HIS A 115 -7.82 -19.25 10.10
N THR A 116 -7.60 -19.93 8.98
CA THR A 116 -6.24 -20.20 8.50
C THR A 116 -5.56 -18.94 8.01
N PHE A 117 -4.24 -18.83 8.21
CA PHE A 117 -3.43 -17.74 7.66
C PHE A 117 -3.66 -17.52 6.16
N ALA A 118 -3.70 -18.60 5.38
CA ALA A 118 -3.88 -18.54 3.94
C ALA A 118 -5.24 -17.94 3.55
N GLY A 119 -6.32 -18.31 4.25
CA GLY A 119 -7.64 -17.72 4.04
C GLY A 119 -7.66 -16.23 4.38
N VAL A 120 -7.19 -15.87 5.57
CA VAL A 120 -7.12 -14.47 6.02
C VAL A 120 -6.28 -13.64 5.05
N PHE A 121 -5.09 -14.11 4.67
CA PHE A 121 -4.22 -13.41 3.73
C PHE A 121 -4.88 -13.24 2.36
N GLY A 122 -5.60 -14.26 1.88
CA GLY A 122 -6.39 -14.17 0.65
C GLY A 122 -7.37 -12.99 0.65
N THR A 123 -8.05 -12.74 1.78
CA THR A 123 -8.95 -11.57 1.91
C THR A 123 -8.21 -10.24 1.85
N VAL A 124 -6.98 -10.16 2.39
CA VAL A 124 -6.13 -8.97 2.29
C VAL A 124 -5.76 -8.70 0.84
N VAL A 125 -5.45 -9.74 0.05
CA VAL A 125 -5.16 -9.57 -1.37
C VAL A 125 -6.39 -9.10 -2.14
N VAL A 126 -7.58 -9.63 -1.85
CA VAL A 126 -8.83 -9.15 -2.47
C VAL A 126 -9.08 -7.68 -2.17
N GLU A 127 -8.85 -7.25 -0.93
CA GLU A 127 -8.92 -5.85 -0.54
C GLU A 127 -7.97 -4.98 -1.39
N ARG A 128 -6.72 -5.42 -1.60
CA ARG A 128 -5.74 -4.71 -2.45
C ARG A 128 -6.16 -4.66 -3.92
N VAL A 129 -6.70 -5.75 -4.47
CA VAL A 129 -7.18 -5.78 -5.85
C VAL A 129 -8.32 -4.77 -6.03
N LEU A 130 -9.26 -4.72 -5.09
CA LEU A 130 -10.35 -3.74 -5.13
C LEU A 130 -9.83 -2.31 -5.02
N ASP A 131 -8.88 -2.04 -4.13
CA ASP A 131 -8.26 -0.72 -4.00
C ASP A 131 -7.55 -0.31 -5.31
N VAL A 132 -6.85 -1.23 -5.98
CA VAL A 132 -6.22 -0.98 -7.30
C VAL A 132 -7.27 -0.72 -8.39
N VAL A 133 -8.35 -1.49 -8.42
CA VAL A 133 -9.44 -1.25 -9.37
C VAL A 133 -10.07 0.12 -9.13
N THR A 134 -10.34 0.50 -7.88
CA THR A 134 -10.86 1.84 -7.54
C THR A 134 -9.88 2.93 -7.96
N LEU A 135 -8.58 2.75 -7.72
CA LEU A 135 -7.55 3.70 -8.16
C LEU A 135 -7.54 3.87 -9.68
N LEU A 136 -7.63 2.78 -10.43
CA LEU A 136 -7.66 2.83 -11.90
C LEU A 136 -8.92 3.52 -12.42
N LEU A 137 -10.07 3.29 -11.79
CA LEU A 137 -11.32 3.99 -12.13
C LEU A 137 -11.23 5.48 -11.81
N ALA A 138 -10.66 5.84 -10.65
CA ALA A 138 -10.42 7.23 -10.26
C ALA A 138 -9.43 7.92 -11.22
N LEU A 139 -8.38 7.24 -11.64
CA LEU A 139 -7.43 7.78 -12.63
C LEU A 139 -8.09 7.91 -14.01
N GLY A 140 -8.87 6.91 -14.43
CA GLY A 140 -9.62 6.95 -15.68
C GLY A 140 -10.65 8.10 -15.72
N SER A 141 -11.29 8.41 -14.58
CA SER A 141 -12.23 9.53 -14.51
C SER A 141 -11.54 10.88 -14.74
N VAL A 142 -10.27 11.04 -14.36
CA VAL A 142 -9.49 12.24 -14.68
C VAL A 142 -9.38 12.45 -16.19
N VAL A 143 -9.10 11.38 -16.94
CA VAL A 143 -9.02 11.44 -18.41
C VAL A 143 -10.37 11.81 -19.03
N LEU A 144 -11.46 11.25 -18.50
CA LEU A 144 -12.81 11.54 -18.99
C LEU A 144 -13.27 12.98 -18.68
N LEU A 145 -12.95 13.49 -17.49
CA LEU A 145 -13.39 14.81 -17.02
C LEU A 145 -12.48 15.95 -17.50
N PHE A 146 -11.20 15.67 -17.70
CA PHE A 146 -10.18 16.69 -17.98
C PHE A 146 -9.35 16.40 -19.23
N GLY A 147 -9.83 15.54 -20.13
CA GLY A 147 -9.10 15.13 -21.34
C GLY A 147 -8.54 16.30 -22.15
N ASP A 148 -9.33 17.35 -22.37
CA ASP A 148 -8.89 18.54 -23.12
C ASP A 148 -7.76 19.30 -22.41
N ARG A 149 -7.83 19.41 -21.07
CA ARG A 149 -6.77 20.03 -20.27
C ARG A 149 -5.53 19.13 -20.22
N LEU A 150 -5.73 17.82 -20.18
CA LEU A 150 -4.65 16.85 -20.18
C LEU A 150 -3.87 16.91 -21.48
N ALA A 151 -4.53 17.07 -22.64
CA ALA A 151 -3.85 17.27 -23.92
C ALA A 151 -2.94 18.50 -23.90
N GLY A 152 -3.40 19.62 -23.32
CA GLY A 152 -2.57 20.82 -23.15
C GLY A 152 -1.38 20.62 -22.21
N VAL A 153 -1.55 19.88 -21.11
CA VAL A 153 -0.46 19.53 -20.19
C VAL A 153 0.54 18.58 -20.85
N MET A 154 0.06 17.56 -21.57
CA MET A 154 0.90 16.61 -22.29
C MET A 154 1.68 17.28 -23.42
N GLY A 155 1.09 18.25 -24.13
CA GLY A 155 1.79 19.06 -25.12
C GLY A 155 2.98 19.80 -24.50
N ARG A 156 2.76 20.50 -23.38
CA ARG A 156 3.84 21.18 -22.65
C ARG A 156 4.88 20.22 -22.08
N PHE A 157 4.45 19.04 -21.63
CA PHE A 157 5.37 17.99 -21.18
C PHE A 157 6.24 17.48 -22.32
N ALA A 158 5.66 17.27 -23.50
CA ALA A 158 6.38 16.83 -24.69
C ALA A 158 7.38 17.88 -25.16
N GLU A 159 6.98 19.16 -25.19
CA GLU A 159 7.87 20.29 -25.50
C GLU A 159 9.04 20.42 -24.51
N ASN A 160 8.75 20.32 -23.21
CA ASN A 160 9.79 20.37 -22.18
C ASN A 160 10.69 19.13 -22.21
N ALA A 161 10.13 17.96 -22.50
CA ALA A 161 10.91 16.73 -22.64
C ALA A 161 11.81 16.77 -23.87
N SER A 162 11.34 17.28 -25.01
CA SER A 162 12.17 17.44 -26.21
C SER A 162 13.27 18.46 -25.99
N ALA A 163 12.96 19.61 -25.40
CA ALA A 163 13.97 20.61 -25.04
C ALA A 163 15.00 20.07 -24.04
N GLY A 164 14.55 19.28 -23.06
CA GLY A 164 15.42 18.60 -22.10
C GLY A 164 16.34 17.57 -22.75
N LEU A 165 15.81 16.75 -23.67
CA LEU A 165 16.57 15.76 -24.44
C LEU A 165 17.61 16.40 -25.36
N GLU A 166 17.27 17.51 -26.01
CA GLU A 166 18.19 18.27 -26.86
C GLU A 166 19.32 18.93 -26.06
N ALA A 167 19.03 19.31 -24.80
CA ALA A 167 20.01 19.88 -23.88
C ALA A 167 20.84 18.83 -23.11
N LEU A 168 20.59 17.53 -23.32
CA LEU A 168 21.34 16.49 -22.62
C LEU A 168 22.78 16.42 -23.14
N PRO A 169 23.78 16.47 -22.24
CA PRO A 169 25.13 16.09 -22.62
C PRO A 169 25.19 14.59 -22.96
N VAL A 170 26.18 14.19 -23.75
CA VAL A 170 26.26 12.84 -24.37
C VAL A 170 26.24 11.72 -23.33
N ASP A 171 26.88 11.93 -22.18
CA ASP A 171 26.88 11.06 -21.01
C ASP A 171 25.48 10.92 -20.37
N GLY A 172 24.73 12.02 -20.28
CA GLY A 172 23.32 12.02 -19.86
C GLY A 172 22.41 11.24 -20.81
N ALA A 173 22.60 11.41 -22.13
CA ALA A 173 21.84 10.68 -23.15
C ALA A 173 22.14 9.17 -23.13
N ILE A 174 23.41 8.78 -22.95
CA ILE A 174 23.82 7.37 -22.82
C ILE A 174 23.21 6.73 -21.56
N LEU A 175 23.25 7.43 -20.42
CA LEU A 175 22.64 6.94 -19.18
C LEU A 175 21.11 6.77 -19.34
N LEU A 176 20.44 7.72 -19.96
CA LEU A 176 18.99 7.64 -20.20
C LEU A 176 18.63 6.47 -21.13
N ALA A 177 19.39 6.27 -22.20
CA ALA A 177 19.22 5.13 -23.11
C ALA A 177 19.47 3.78 -22.41
N ALA A 178 20.52 3.71 -21.58
CA ALA A 178 20.83 2.51 -20.80
C ALA A 178 19.70 2.18 -19.80
N LEU A 179 19.15 3.18 -19.11
CA LEU A 179 18.02 3.02 -18.20
C LEU A 179 16.74 2.58 -18.93
N ALA A 180 16.47 3.15 -20.11
CA ALA A 180 15.33 2.77 -20.94
C ALA A 180 15.43 1.31 -21.40
N ILE A 181 16.60 0.89 -21.88
CA ILE A 181 16.88 -0.49 -22.28
C ILE A 181 16.76 -1.45 -21.08
N ALA A 182 17.31 -1.07 -19.93
CA ALA A 182 17.19 -1.87 -18.71
C ALA A 182 15.72 -2.01 -18.26
N GLY A 183 14.94 -0.93 -18.30
CA GLY A 183 13.51 -0.95 -18.01
C GLY A 183 12.72 -1.86 -18.95
N LEU A 184 12.95 -1.76 -20.26
CA LEU A 184 12.38 -2.65 -21.27
C LEU A 184 12.78 -4.12 -21.03
N GLY A 185 14.04 -4.37 -20.66
CA GLY A 185 14.54 -5.70 -20.31
C GLY A 185 13.83 -6.31 -19.10
N VAL A 186 13.57 -5.51 -18.05
CA VAL A 186 12.80 -5.94 -16.87
C VAL A 186 11.37 -6.27 -17.23
N LEU A 187 10.71 -5.44 -18.05
CA LEU A 187 9.34 -5.69 -18.51
C LEU A 187 9.24 -6.95 -19.37
N ALA A 188 10.18 -7.14 -20.30
CA ALA A 188 10.26 -8.33 -21.14
C ALA A 188 10.53 -9.60 -20.31
N ALA A 189 11.43 -9.53 -19.32
CA ALA A 189 11.73 -10.63 -18.42
C ALA A 189 10.51 -10.98 -17.54
N GLY A 190 9.79 -9.98 -17.02
CA GLY A 190 8.54 -10.18 -16.29
C GLY A 190 7.47 -10.85 -17.14
N ALA A 191 7.26 -10.37 -18.37
CA ALA A 191 6.31 -10.96 -19.31
C ALA A 191 6.71 -12.40 -19.69
N TRP A 192 8.00 -12.67 -19.91
CA TRP A 192 8.52 -14.00 -20.20
C TRP A 192 8.36 -14.96 -19.01
N ALA A 193 8.65 -14.53 -17.79
CA ALA A 193 8.48 -15.34 -16.57
C ALA A 193 7.01 -15.71 -16.35
N LEU A 194 6.09 -14.78 -16.59
CA LEU A 194 4.65 -15.04 -16.55
C LEU A 194 4.21 -16.05 -17.62
N ARG A 195 4.76 -15.97 -18.84
CA ARG A 195 4.44 -16.91 -19.94
C ARG A 195 5.03 -18.30 -19.72
N ARG A 196 6.19 -18.40 -19.05
CA ARG A 196 6.92 -19.66 -18.80
C ARG A 196 6.49 -20.38 -17.52
N GLY A 197 5.71 -19.72 -16.66
CA GLY A 197 5.16 -20.26 -15.42
C GLY A 197 4.22 -21.48 -15.56
N GLY A 198 3.82 -21.84 -16.78
CA GLY A 198 3.13 -23.10 -17.11
C GLY A 198 1.89 -23.41 -16.28
N ASP A 199 1.64 -24.71 -16.05
CA ASP A 199 0.46 -25.22 -15.32
C ASP A 199 0.50 -24.91 -13.81
N ARG A 200 1.69 -24.68 -13.25
CA ARG A 200 1.86 -24.32 -11.83
C ARG A 200 1.35 -22.91 -11.54
N VAL A 201 1.71 -21.95 -12.40
CA VAL A 201 1.19 -20.58 -12.34
C VAL A 201 -0.28 -20.55 -12.74
N ARG A 202 -0.71 -21.31 -13.76
CA ARG A 202 -2.14 -21.41 -14.09
C ARG A 202 -2.98 -21.96 -12.95
N GLY A 203 -2.54 -23.02 -12.27
CA GLY A 203 -3.27 -23.61 -11.14
C GLY A 203 -3.35 -22.68 -9.92
N LEU A 204 -2.26 -21.96 -9.63
CA LEU A 204 -2.25 -20.92 -8.59
C LEU A 204 -3.17 -19.75 -8.98
N VAL A 205 -3.12 -19.30 -10.23
CA VAL A 205 -3.96 -18.20 -10.74
C VAL A 205 -5.43 -18.60 -10.82
N SER A 206 -5.75 -19.85 -11.19
CA SER A 206 -7.14 -20.33 -11.26
C SER A 206 -7.72 -20.51 -9.86
N GLY A 207 -7.00 -21.15 -8.93
CA GLY A 207 -7.45 -21.29 -7.53
C GLY A 207 -7.59 -19.92 -6.85
N PHE A 208 -6.67 -19.00 -7.14
CA PHE A 208 -6.75 -17.61 -6.69
C PHE A 208 -7.93 -16.87 -7.31
N ARG A 209 -8.17 -17.00 -8.63
CA ARG A 209 -9.31 -16.43 -9.34
C ARG A 209 -10.63 -16.96 -8.77
N ASP A 210 -10.74 -18.26 -8.53
CA ASP A 210 -11.98 -18.87 -8.03
C ASP A 210 -12.25 -18.43 -6.58
N GLY A 211 -11.21 -18.32 -5.75
CA GLY A 211 -11.29 -17.73 -4.41
C GLY A 211 -11.67 -16.24 -4.44
N LEU A 212 -11.07 -15.45 -5.35
CA LEU A 212 -11.40 -14.05 -5.57
C LEU A 212 -12.83 -13.86 -6.05
N VAL A 213 -13.28 -14.63 -7.04
CA VAL A 213 -14.63 -14.55 -7.60
C VAL A 213 -15.67 -14.95 -6.55
N SER A 214 -15.36 -15.91 -5.68
CA SER A 214 -16.19 -16.24 -4.51
C SER A 214 -16.31 -15.04 -3.56
N LEU A 215 -15.18 -14.40 -3.23
CA LEU A 215 -15.15 -13.20 -2.37
C LEU A 215 -15.78 -11.96 -3.03
N LEU A 216 -15.77 -11.85 -4.37
CA LEU A 216 -16.45 -10.77 -5.11
C LEU A 216 -17.96 -11.01 -5.26
N ARG A 217 -18.46 -12.21 -4.93
CA ARG A 217 -19.90 -12.52 -4.84
C ARG A 217 -20.51 -12.19 -3.48
N ILE A 218 -19.86 -11.33 -2.68
CA ILE A 218 -20.42 -10.81 -1.43
C ILE A 218 -21.87 -10.35 -1.64
N ARG A 219 -22.77 -10.90 -0.82
CA ARG A 219 -24.20 -10.61 -0.82
C ARG A 219 -24.49 -9.14 -0.43
N GLN A 220 -23.55 -8.48 0.25
CA GLN A 220 -23.64 -7.10 0.73
C GLN A 220 -22.89 -6.08 -0.17
N ARG A 221 -23.19 -6.07 -1.48
CA ARG A 221 -22.53 -5.17 -2.45
C ARG A 221 -22.62 -3.69 -2.07
N GLY A 222 -23.74 -3.26 -1.49
CA GLY A 222 -23.93 -1.86 -1.05
C GLY A 222 -22.95 -1.45 0.06
N ALA A 223 -22.73 -2.32 1.05
CA ALA A 223 -21.78 -2.06 2.13
C ALA A 223 -20.33 -1.99 1.61
N LEU A 224 -20.00 -2.80 0.60
CA LEU A 224 -18.69 -2.77 -0.05
C LEU A 224 -18.44 -1.46 -0.81
N VAL A 225 -19.45 -0.98 -1.56
CA VAL A 225 -19.34 0.30 -2.29
C VAL A 225 -19.27 1.46 -1.30
N ALA A 226 -20.15 1.49 -0.30
CA ALA A 226 -20.17 2.55 0.71
C ALA A 226 -18.85 2.62 1.51
N SER A 227 -18.32 1.47 1.93
CA SER A 227 -17.01 1.43 2.61
C SER A 227 -15.87 1.87 1.70
N THR A 228 -15.88 1.50 0.42
CA THR A 228 -14.86 1.94 -0.53
C THR A 228 -14.91 3.45 -0.73
N LEU A 229 -16.08 4.02 -1.02
CA LEU A 229 -16.23 5.48 -1.15
C LEU A 229 -15.85 6.21 0.14
N GLY A 230 -16.25 5.69 1.30
CA GLY A 230 -15.90 6.29 2.59
C GLY A 230 -14.39 6.23 2.87
N ILE A 231 -13.70 5.13 2.55
CA ILE A 231 -12.25 5.01 2.73
C ILE A 231 -11.52 6.02 1.84
N TRP A 232 -11.95 6.15 0.59
CA TRP A 232 -11.34 7.07 -0.37
C TRP A 232 -11.69 8.54 -0.09
N GLY A 233 -12.86 8.84 0.47
CA GLY A 233 -13.21 10.20 0.90
C GLY A 233 -12.52 10.65 2.20
N LEU A 234 -12.02 9.71 2.99
CA LEU A 234 -11.20 9.97 4.19
C LEU A 234 -9.69 9.95 3.89
N TYR A 235 -9.31 9.76 2.63
CA TYR A 235 -7.94 9.79 2.14
C TYR A 235 -7.57 11.22 1.70
#